data_AF-A0A2N6MHL4-F1
#
_entry.id   AF-A0A2N6MHL4-F1
#
_cell.length_a   1.000
_cell.length_b   1.000
_cell.length_c   1.000
_cell.angle_alpha   90.00
_cell.angle_beta   90.00
_cell.angle_gamma   90.00
#
_symmetry.space_group_name_H-M   'P 1'
#
loop_
_entity.id
_entity.type
_entity.pdbx_description
1 polymer ?
#
loop_
_entity_poly.entity_id
_entity_poly.type
_entity_poly.pdbx_seq_one_letter_code
_entity_poly.pdbx_strand_id
1 'polypeptide(L)'
;MTHKISLRQPRNIINALAGCLTFLAAVTAVKSENPNAKTLAWIVAVSSAAIGIVNEASSHFYEDNANNQIEAFIKPKDEKIAELTKEVEIKLGIENRLRLEQSVNKKLLDTVANLKAELEVYQGKAEEEKLFADAVIDKFLFNIKEILNSHIEQCIEKLKKSIDTKLRQIKDERIITRLNKFKSDLDVKSIHYKNLITQIERDENLGFVNDTIEIYSRIHEDLASLKVKFIRTLNISDRLKLYNAVNQEQAKSGLANIRNPKPSYAQVLAKLEESERVAAKNEQYIKNVIAELEKAMERLAQKEEEIKALKRPQYWSTPTRDDQWLANIIIGYFEQLGIILDRAYNDYEQWQATLYFHIDRNRRLITAKDLNEHSQNIEQLGYTLNRPEFKFDSESGLMSVWVQIASDPAQKIIPFIRIARD
;
A
#
# COMPACT_ATOMS: atom_id res chain seq x y z
N MET A 1 -45.80 -16.79 -24.34
CA MET A 1 -46.97 -16.99 -25.23
C MET A 1 -47.99 -17.79 -24.45
N THR A 2 -49.05 -17.16 -23.95
CA THR A 2 -50.11 -17.85 -23.21
C THR A 2 -51.20 -18.33 -24.17
N HIS A 3 -51.39 -19.65 -24.26
CA HIS A 3 -52.53 -20.23 -24.97
C HIS A 3 -53.81 -19.93 -24.18
N LYS A 4 -54.63 -19.00 -24.66
CA LYS A 4 -55.97 -18.76 -24.10
C LYS A 4 -56.85 -19.98 -24.38
N ILE A 5 -57.60 -20.42 -23.38
CA ILE A 5 -58.60 -21.47 -23.57
C ILE A 5 -59.76 -20.86 -24.37
N SER A 6 -60.17 -21.55 -25.44
CA SER A 6 -61.30 -21.15 -26.29
C SER A 6 -62.25 -22.33 -26.50
N LEU A 7 -63.52 -22.10 -26.19
CA LEU A 7 -64.68 -22.97 -26.42
C LEU A 7 -65.45 -22.59 -27.68
N ARG A 8 -64.85 -21.78 -28.58
CA ARG A 8 -65.48 -21.28 -29.80
C ARG A 8 -66.00 -22.39 -30.72
N GLN A 9 -65.26 -23.49 -30.87
CA GLN A 9 -65.67 -24.63 -31.70
C GLN A 9 -66.88 -25.40 -31.13
N PRO A 10 -66.87 -25.89 -29.88
CA PRO A 10 -68.03 -26.56 -29.30
C PRO A 10 -69.26 -25.64 -29.20
N ARG A 11 -69.06 -24.35 -28.90
CA ARG A 11 -70.11 -23.33 -28.89
C ARG A 11 -70.83 -23.22 -30.24
N ASN A 12 -70.06 -23.08 -31.32
CA ASN A 12 -70.61 -22.97 -32.67
C ASN A 12 -71.38 -24.22 -33.11
N ILE A 13 -70.91 -25.42 -32.73
CA ILE A 13 -71.56 -26.69 -33.08
C ILE A 13 -72.92 -26.82 -32.38
N ILE A 14 -72.97 -26.58 -31.07
CA ILE A 14 -74.22 -26.68 -30.29
C ILE A 14 -75.23 -25.63 -30.75
N ASN A 15 -74.79 -24.40 -31.03
CA ASN A 15 -75.67 -23.34 -31.52
C ASN A 15 -76.20 -23.63 -32.93
N ALA A 16 -75.38 -24.22 -33.81
CA ALA A 16 -75.82 -24.63 -35.13
C ALA A 16 -76.90 -25.73 -35.05
N LEU A 17 -76.69 -26.74 -34.20
CA LEU A 17 -77.68 -27.81 -33.97
C LEU A 17 -78.98 -27.25 -33.36
N ALA A 18 -78.87 -26.39 -32.35
CA ALA A 18 -80.01 -25.72 -31.73
C ALA A 18 -80.78 -24.86 -32.74
N GLY A 19 -80.08 -24.12 -33.61
CA GLY A 19 -80.67 -23.32 -34.68
C GLY A 19 -81.41 -24.17 -35.72
N CYS A 20 -80.79 -25.27 -36.17
CA CYS A 20 -81.41 -26.20 -37.11
C CYS A 20 -82.67 -26.86 -36.52
N LEU A 21 -82.61 -27.32 -35.26
CA LEU A 21 -83.76 -27.92 -34.57
C LEU A 21 -84.88 -26.90 -34.35
N THR A 22 -84.54 -25.67 -33.97
CA THR A 22 -85.52 -24.57 -33.81
C THR A 22 -86.22 -24.28 -35.13
N PHE A 23 -85.47 -24.15 -36.22
CA PHE A 23 -86.01 -23.84 -37.54
C PHE A 23 -86.90 -24.96 -38.07
N LEU A 24 -86.43 -26.22 -38.01
CA LEU A 24 -87.20 -27.39 -38.43
C LEU A 24 -88.48 -27.53 -37.60
N ALA A 25 -88.40 -27.40 -36.28
CA ALA A 25 -89.54 -27.49 -35.38
C ALA A 25 -90.56 -26.36 -35.65
N ALA A 26 -90.12 -25.12 -35.85
CA ALA A 26 -90.99 -24.00 -36.21
C ALA A 26 -91.70 -24.21 -37.56
N VAL A 27 -90.99 -24.68 -38.58
CA VAL A 27 -91.58 -25.00 -39.89
C VAL A 27 -92.61 -26.13 -39.78
N THR A 28 -92.32 -27.18 -39.00
CA THR A 28 -93.29 -28.25 -38.74
C THR A 28 -94.51 -27.78 -37.95
N ALA A 29 -94.33 -26.85 -37.00
CA ALA A 29 -95.43 -26.28 -36.23
C ALA A 29 -96.37 -25.42 -37.09
N VAL A 30 -95.82 -24.70 -38.07
CA VAL A 30 -96.61 -23.89 -39.01
C VAL A 30 -97.39 -24.77 -40.00
N LYS A 31 -96.82 -25.90 -40.43
CA LYS A 31 -97.43 -26.81 -41.40
C LYS A 31 -98.35 -27.89 -40.80
N SER A 32 -98.29 -28.15 -39.49
CA SER A 32 -99.08 -29.20 -38.84
C SER A 32 -100.54 -28.78 -38.64
N GLU A 33 -101.47 -29.56 -39.18
CA GLU A 33 -102.92 -29.39 -38.98
C GLU A 33 -103.42 -30.00 -37.66
N ASN A 34 -102.64 -30.91 -37.04
CA ASN A 34 -102.96 -31.49 -35.73
C ASN A 34 -102.55 -30.53 -34.59
N PRO A 35 -103.48 -30.09 -33.72
CA PRO A 35 -103.21 -29.12 -32.65
C PRO A 35 -102.24 -29.62 -31.57
N ASN A 36 -102.23 -30.91 -31.26
CA ASN A 36 -101.31 -31.48 -30.26
C ASN A 36 -99.87 -31.53 -30.80
N ALA A 37 -99.71 -31.97 -32.06
CA ALA A 37 -98.41 -31.99 -32.73
C ALA A 37 -97.85 -30.58 -32.93
N LYS A 38 -98.71 -29.60 -33.23
CA LYS A 38 -98.34 -28.19 -33.37
C LYS A 38 -97.81 -27.59 -32.06
N THR A 39 -98.49 -27.85 -30.94
CA THR A 39 -98.06 -27.39 -29.61
C THR A 39 -96.72 -27.98 -29.23
N LEU A 40 -96.53 -29.29 -29.46
CA LEU A 40 -95.26 -29.96 -29.17
C LEU A 40 -94.12 -29.42 -30.03
N ALA A 41 -94.36 -29.15 -31.32
CA ALA A 41 -93.36 -28.56 -32.21
C ALA A 41 -92.94 -27.14 -31.78
N TRP A 42 -93.86 -26.30 -31.30
CA TRP A 42 -93.51 -24.99 -30.73
C TRP A 42 -92.71 -25.08 -29.44
N ILE A 43 -93.04 -26.03 -28.55
CA ILE A 43 -92.27 -26.28 -27.32
C ILE A 43 -90.83 -26.68 -27.67
N VAL A 44 -90.65 -27.56 -28.65
CA VAL A 44 -89.32 -27.98 -29.13
C VAL A 44 -88.56 -26.80 -29.74
N ALA A 45 -89.23 -25.92 -30.50
CA ALA A 45 -88.60 -24.75 -31.08
C ALA A 45 -88.10 -23.76 -30.00
N VAL A 46 -88.96 -23.40 -29.04
CA VAL A 46 -88.59 -22.46 -27.97
C VAL A 46 -87.52 -23.05 -27.05
N SER A 47 -87.63 -24.34 -26.70
CA SER A 47 -86.64 -25.02 -25.86
C SER A 47 -85.29 -25.09 -26.56
N SER A 48 -85.26 -25.38 -27.87
CA SER A 48 -84.02 -25.42 -28.65
C SER A 48 -83.38 -24.04 -28.78
N ALA A 49 -84.18 -22.99 -28.98
CA ALA A 49 -83.69 -21.60 -29.01
C ALA A 49 -83.10 -21.18 -27.66
N ALA A 50 -83.76 -21.53 -26.55
CA ALA A 50 -83.27 -21.28 -25.20
C ALA A 50 -81.94 -21.99 -24.93
N ILE A 51 -81.80 -23.26 -25.37
CA ILE A 51 -80.54 -24.01 -25.27
C ILE A 51 -79.40 -23.30 -26.02
N GLY A 52 -79.65 -22.79 -27.23
CA GLY A 52 -78.65 -22.05 -28.00
C GLY A 52 -78.19 -20.76 -27.32
N ILE A 53 -79.13 -19.95 -26.80
CA ILE A 53 -78.81 -18.69 -26.10
C ILE A 53 -78.04 -18.97 -24.80
N VAL A 54 -78.49 -19.95 -24.01
CA VAL A 54 -77.83 -20.31 -22.74
C VAL A 54 -76.44 -20.89 -23.00
N ASN A 55 -76.25 -21.67 -24.06
CA ASN A 55 -74.95 -22.22 -24.44
C ASN A 55 -73.97 -21.13 -24.87
N GLU A 56 -74.40 -20.12 -25.64
CA GLU A 56 -73.56 -18.97 -26.02
C GLU A 56 -73.11 -18.21 -24.75
N ALA A 57 -74.05 -17.82 -23.89
CA ALA A 57 -73.74 -17.06 -22.68
C ALA A 57 -72.86 -17.84 -21.69
N SER A 58 -73.16 -19.13 -21.48
CA SER A 58 -72.39 -19.99 -20.59
C SER A 58 -70.98 -20.21 -21.11
N SER A 59 -70.81 -20.41 -22.42
CA SER A 59 -69.49 -20.62 -23.03
C SER A 59 -68.58 -19.41 -22.83
N HIS A 60 -69.09 -18.18 -23.01
CA HIS A 60 -68.30 -16.96 -22.71
C HIS A 60 -67.96 -16.86 -21.22
N PHE A 61 -68.93 -17.10 -20.33
CA PHE A 61 -68.69 -17.05 -18.89
C PHE A 61 -67.63 -18.05 -18.43
N TYR A 62 -67.64 -19.28 -18.96
CA TYR A 62 -66.63 -20.29 -18.63
C TYR A 62 -65.27 -19.99 -19.26
N GLU A 63 -65.21 -19.46 -20.50
CA GLU A 63 -63.95 -18.98 -21.11
C GLU A 63 -63.32 -17.87 -20.26
N ASP A 64 -64.10 -16.87 -19.86
CA ASP A 64 -63.61 -15.73 -19.08
C ASP A 64 -63.15 -16.17 -17.69
N ASN A 65 -63.94 -17.00 -16.99
CA ASN A 65 -63.58 -17.48 -15.66
C ASN A 65 -62.32 -18.36 -15.70
N ALA A 66 -62.20 -19.26 -16.68
CA ALA A 66 -61.02 -20.12 -16.82
C ALA A 66 -59.76 -19.30 -17.15
N ASN A 67 -59.87 -18.35 -18.08
CA ASN A 67 -58.73 -17.49 -18.45
C ASN A 67 -58.32 -16.56 -17.29
N ASN A 68 -59.28 -16.00 -16.54
CA ASN A 68 -58.98 -15.17 -15.37
C ASN A 68 -58.29 -15.95 -14.25
N GLN A 69 -58.69 -17.21 -14.01
CA GLN A 69 -58.01 -18.07 -13.02
C GLN A 69 -56.58 -18.43 -13.44
N ILE A 70 -56.37 -18.70 -14.74
CA ILE A 70 -55.04 -18.97 -15.29
C ILE A 70 -54.16 -17.72 -15.18
N GLU A 71 -54.68 -16.54 -15.52
CA GLU A 71 -53.95 -15.28 -15.45
C GLU A 71 -53.59 -14.92 -14.01
N ALA A 72 -54.53 -15.09 -13.06
CA ALA A 72 -54.28 -14.89 -11.63
C ALA A 72 -53.22 -15.84 -11.05
N PHE A 73 -53.07 -17.04 -11.62
CA PHE A 73 -52.05 -18.00 -11.17
C PHE A 73 -50.67 -17.76 -11.81
N ILE A 74 -50.62 -17.35 -13.08
CA ILE A 74 -49.37 -17.20 -13.83
C ILE A 74 -48.69 -15.86 -13.49
N LYS A 75 -49.44 -14.77 -13.43
CA LYS A 75 -48.90 -13.42 -13.24
C LYS A 75 -47.98 -13.26 -12.01
N PRO A 76 -48.37 -13.69 -10.79
CA PRO A 76 -47.48 -13.59 -9.63
C PRO A 76 -46.24 -14.49 -9.71
N LYS A 77 -46.32 -15.60 -10.46
CA LYS A 77 -45.17 -16.50 -10.67
C LYS A 77 -44.18 -15.91 -11.66
N ASP A 78 -44.65 -15.31 -12.74
CA ASP A 78 -43.80 -14.61 -13.71
C ASP A 78 -43.11 -13.40 -13.07
N GLU A 79 -43.83 -12.65 -12.23
CA GLU A 79 -43.25 -11.56 -11.42
C GLU A 79 -42.17 -12.08 -10.47
N LYS A 80 -42.41 -13.22 -9.79
CA LYS A 80 -41.41 -13.84 -8.92
C LYS A 80 -40.19 -14.37 -9.67
N ILE A 81 -40.38 -14.94 -10.85
CA ILE A 81 -39.28 -15.41 -11.72
C ILE A 81 -38.45 -14.22 -12.20
N ALA A 82 -39.07 -13.11 -12.59
CA ALA A 82 -38.36 -11.90 -13.00
C ALA A 82 -37.55 -11.30 -11.83
N GLU A 83 -38.11 -11.28 -10.62
CA GLU A 83 -37.42 -10.84 -9.40
C GLU A 83 -36.21 -11.72 -9.09
N LEU A 84 -36.38 -13.05 -9.09
CA LEU A 84 -35.31 -14.03 -8.86
C LEU A 84 -34.22 -13.96 -9.93
N THR A 85 -34.59 -13.76 -11.20
CA THR A 85 -33.62 -13.63 -12.30
C THR A 85 -32.73 -12.40 -12.10
N LYS A 86 -33.32 -11.28 -11.67
CA LYS A 86 -32.58 -10.04 -11.36
C LYS A 86 -31.66 -10.20 -10.15
N GLU A 87 -32.09 -10.95 -9.14
CA GLU A 87 -31.27 -11.24 -7.96
C GLU A 87 -30.07 -12.14 -8.29
N VAL A 88 -30.26 -13.13 -9.18
CA VAL A 88 -29.19 -14.03 -9.67
C VAL A 88 -28.15 -13.27 -10.50
N GLU A 89 -28.56 -12.34 -11.38
CA GLU A 89 -27.63 -11.51 -12.14
C GLU A 89 -26.76 -10.63 -11.23
N ILE A 90 -27.34 -10.06 -10.17
CA ILE A 90 -26.62 -9.25 -9.18
C ILE A 90 -25.60 -10.13 -8.42
N LYS A 91 -26.01 -11.31 -7.95
CA LYS A 91 -25.12 -12.24 -7.23
C LYS A 91 -23.96 -12.76 -8.08
N LEU A 92 -24.21 -13.11 -9.35
CA LEU A 92 -23.16 -13.53 -10.30
C LEU A 92 -22.17 -12.39 -10.64
N GLY A 93 -22.65 -11.15 -10.71
CA GLY A 93 -21.80 -9.96 -10.91
C GLY A 93 -20.85 -9.70 -9.73
N ILE A 94 -21.33 -9.93 -8.50
CA ILE A 94 -20.53 -9.78 -7.28
C ILE A 94 -19.49 -10.89 -7.16
N GLU A 95 -19.85 -12.15 -7.41
CA GLU A 95 -18.90 -13.27 -7.31
C GLU A 95 -17.76 -13.16 -8.34
N ASN A 96 -18.05 -12.72 -9.57
CA ASN A 96 -17.04 -12.48 -10.59
C ASN A 96 -16.10 -11.31 -10.24
N ARG A 97 -16.60 -10.25 -9.61
CA ARG A 97 -15.75 -9.18 -9.07
C ARG A 97 -14.84 -9.68 -7.95
N LEU A 98 -15.38 -10.49 -7.04
CA LEU A 98 -14.65 -11.02 -5.90
C LEU A 98 -13.53 -11.97 -6.31
N ARG A 99 -13.76 -12.82 -7.33
CA ARG A 99 -12.70 -13.66 -7.93
C ARG A 99 -11.62 -12.84 -8.64
N LEU A 100 -12.01 -11.74 -9.32
CA LEU A 100 -11.05 -10.84 -9.95
C LEU A 100 -10.18 -10.12 -8.91
N GLU A 101 -10.78 -9.61 -7.83
CA GLU A 101 -10.07 -8.99 -6.71
C GLU A 101 -9.14 -9.98 -6.00
N GLN A 102 -9.56 -11.22 -5.77
CA GLN A 102 -8.70 -12.27 -5.21
C GLN A 102 -7.50 -12.60 -6.12
N SER A 103 -7.72 -12.66 -7.44
CA SER A 103 -6.65 -12.88 -8.43
C SER A 103 -5.66 -11.72 -8.47
N VAL A 104 -6.15 -10.47 -8.43
CA VAL A 104 -5.32 -9.27 -8.39
C VAL A 104 -4.55 -9.20 -7.07
N ASN A 105 -5.19 -9.44 -5.93
CA ASN A 105 -4.53 -9.46 -4.63
C ASN A 105 -3.45 -10.54 -4.54
N LYS A 106 -3.70 -11.74 -5.11
CA LYS A 106 -2.70 -12.80 -5.18
C LYS A 106 -1.49 -12.37 -6.02
N LYS A 107 -1.72 -11.81 -7.21
CA LYS A 107 -0.63 -11.26 -8.04
C LYS A 107 0.13 -10.13 -7.34
N LEU A 108 -0.57 -9.28 -6.59
CA LEU A 108 0.04 -8.18 -5.85
C LEU A 108 0.93 -8.72 -4.73
N LEU A 109 0.45 -9.72 -3.97
CA LEU A 109 1.22 -10.40 -2.93
C LEU A 109 2.45 -11.10 -3.50
N ASP A 110 2.31 -11.81 -4.63
CA ASP A 110 3.43 -12.46 -5.32
C ASP A 110 4.47 -11.41 -5.81
N THR A 111 4.00 -10.26 -6.30
CA THR A 111 4.89 -9.16 -6.73
C THR A 111 5.61 -8.52 -5.54
N VAL A 112 4.92 -8.30 -4.41
CA VAL A 112 5.53 -7.78 -3.18
C VAL A 112 6.55 -8.76 -2.61
N ALA A 113 6.27 -10.07 -2.64
CA ALA A 113 7.21 -11.10 -2.22
C ALA A 113 8.49 -11.11 -3.10
N ASN A 114 8.33 -11.00 -4.42
CA ASN A 114 9.46 -10.90 -5.35
C ASN A 114 10.28 -9.62 -5.13
N LEU A 115 9.63 -8.46 -4.99
CA LEU A 115 10.33 -7.20 -4.72
C LEU A 115 11.08 -7.24 -3.38
N LYS A 116 10.52 -7.90 -2.36
CA LYS A 116 11.20 -8.10 -1.08
C LYS A 116 12.44 -8.99 -1.23
N ALA A 117 12.34 -10.08 -1.99
CA ALA A 117 13.48 -10.95 -2.28
C ALA A 117 14.57 -10.22 -3.08
N GLU A 118 14.20 -9.41 -4.07
CA GLU A 118 15.15 -8.57 -4.81
C GLU A 118 15.82 -7.54 -3.89
N LEU A 119 15.06 -6.90 -2.99
CA LEU A 119 15.60 -5.95 -2.01
C LEU A 119 16.63 -6.61 -1.08
N GLU A 120 16.33 -7.81 -0.56
CA GLU A 120 17.26 -8.60 0.27
C GLU A 120 18.55 -8.93 -0.48
N VAL A 121 18.46 -9.26 -1.78
CA VAL A 121 19.64 -9.50 -2.63
C VAL A 121 20.47 -8.23 -2.83
N TYR A 122 19.83 -7.08 -3.07
CA TYR A 122 20.55 -5.81 -3.23
C TYR A 122 21.17 -5.33 -1.91
N GLN A 123 20.48 -5.52 -0.77
CA GLN A 123 21.02 -5.23 0.55
C GLN A 123 22.25 -6.10 0.85
N GLY A 124 22.19 -7.40 0.55
CA GLY A 124 23.33 -8.31 0.70
C GLY A 124 24.53 -7.88 -0.15
N LYS A 125 24.31 -7.49 -1.41
CA LYS A 125 25.39 -6.97 -2.28
C LYS A 125 25.98 -5.66 -1.77
N ALA A 126 25.15 -4.74 -1.27
CA ALA A 126 25.62 -3.47 -0.71
C ALA A 126 26.43 -3.68 0.58
N GLU A 127 26.05 -4.65 1.42
CA GLU A 127 26.82 -5.03 2.60
C GLU A 127 28.17 -5.67 2.23
N GLU A 128 28.21 -6.55 1.23
CA GLU A 128 29.46 -7.12 0.71
C GLU A 128 30.40 -6.06 0.14
N GLU A 129 29.88 -5.12 -0.65
CA GLU A 129 30.66 -4.00 -1.20
C GLU A 129 31.19 -3.07 -0.09
N LYS A 130 30.38 -2.81 0.94
CA LYS A 130 30.80 -2.03 2.11
C LYS A 130 31.93 -2.74 2.88
N LEU A 131 31.79 -4.03 3.14
CA LEU A 131 32.82 -4.83 3.82
C LEU A 131 34.13 -4.87 3.01
N PHE A 132 34.04 -4.95 1.68
CA PHE A 132 35.20 -4.87 0.80
C PHE A 132 35.87 -3.49 0.85
N ALA A 133 35.09 -2.42 0.75
CA ALA A 133 35.60 -1.05 0.84
C ALA A 133 36.30 -0.78 2.19
N ASP A 134 35.69 -1.23 3.28
CA ASP A 134 36.25 -1.14 4.63
C ASP A 134 37.60 -1.87 4.74
N ALA A 135 37.67 -3.09 4.21
CA ALA A 135 38.91 -3.88 4.20
C ALA A 135 40.02 -3.21 3.37
N VAL A 136 39.68 -2.55 2.26
CA VAL A 136 40.63 -1.78 1.43
C VAL A 136 41.15 -0.56 2.17
N ILE A 137 40.27 0.18 2.85
CA ILE A 137 40.63 1.37 3.65
C ILE A 137 41.56 0.99 4.81
N ASP A 138 41.23 -0.07 5.54
CA ASP A 138 42.05 -0.55 6.65
C ASP A 138 43.45 -1.00 6.17
N LYS A 139 43.51 -1.69 5.03
CA LYS A 139 44.78 -2.10 4.41
C LYS A 139 45.61 -0.91 3.92
N PHE A 140 44.96 0.12 3.38
CA PHE A 140 45.62 1.35 2.95
C PHE A 140 46.20 2.12 4.15
N LEU A 141 45.42 2.30 5.21
CA LEU A 141 45.85 2.92 6.47
C LEU A 141 47.06 2.21 7.08
N PHE A 142 47.01 0.87 7.12
CA PHE A 142 48.12 0.06 7.62
C PHE A 142 49.41 0.29 6.80
N ASN A 143 49.31 0.18 5.47
CA ASN A 143 50.47 0.33 4.59
C ASN A 143 51.10 1.73 4.65
N ILE A 144 50.29 2.78 4.76
CA ILE A 144 50.80 4.14 4.85
C ILE A 144 51.54 4.38 6.16
N LYS A 145 50.99 3.92 7.29
CA LYS A 145 51.67 4.02 8.60
C LYS A 145 53.01 3.31 8.59
N GLU A 146 53.07 2.10 8.02
CA GLU A 146 54.30 1.34 7.81
C GLU A 146 55.33 2.09 6.97
N ILE A 147 54.92 2.61 5.79
CA ILE A 147 55.81 3.33 4.88
C ILE A 147 56.37 4.60 5.54
N LEU A 148 55.52 5.39 6.20
CA LEU A 148 55.91 6.61 6.89
C LEU A 148 56.91 6.33 8.02
N ASN A 149 56.62 5.34 8.86
CA ASN A 149 57.52 4.93 9.95
C ASN A 149 58.87 4.47 9.41
N SER A 150 58.88 3.58 8.40
CA SER A 150 60.11 3.08 7.78
C SER A 150 60.94 4.22 7.17
N HIS A 151 60.30 5.16 6.48
CA HIS A 151 61.00 6.29 5.88
C HIS A 151 61.66 7.21 6.91
N ILE A 152 60.93 7.53 8.00
CA ILE A 152 61.44 8.37 9.09
C ILE A 152 62.60 7.68 9.79
N GLU A 153 62.46 6.40 10.15
CA GLU A 153 63.52 5.64 10.78
C GLU A 153 64.78 5.60 9.92
N GLN A 154 64.65 5.34 8.62
CA GLN A 154 65.79 5.35 7.70
C GLN A 154 66.47 6.73 7.62
N CYS A 155 65.71 7.82 7.56
CA CYS A 155 66.27 9.18 7.48
C CYS A 155 66.98 9.57 8.78
N ILE A 156 66.35 9.30 9.93
CA ILE A 156 66.89 9.57 11.26
C ILE A 156 68.14 8.75 11.50
N GLU A 157 68.14 7.47 11.14
CA GLU A 157 69.29 6.59 11.32
C GLU A 157 70.48 6.99 10.44
N LYS A 158 70.23 7.43 9.20
CA LYS A 158 71.27 8.01 8.32
C LYS A 158 71.87 9.29 8.92
N LEU A 159 71.05 10.16 9.50
CA LEU A 159 71.49 11.38 10.19
C LEU A 159 72.31 11.03 11.44
N LYS A 160 71.84 10.10 12.28
CA LYS A 160 72.56 9.61 13.48
C LYS A 160 73.93 9.04 13.13
N LYS A 161 74.00 8.15 12.15
CA LYS A 161 75.27 7.59 11.66
C LYS A 161 76.23 8.68 11.16
N SER A 162 75.70 9.70 10.48
CA SER A 162 76.50 10.83 10.00
C SER A 162 77.04 11.69 11.15
N ILE A 163 76.23 11.94 12.18
CA ILE A 163 76.63 12.65 13.40
C ILE A 163 77.70 11.86 14.15
N ASP A 164 77.48 10.56 14.37
CA ASP A 164 78.41 9.69 15.11
C ASP A 164 79.75 9.54 14.39
N THR A 165 79.74 9.43 13.06
CA THR A 165 80.97 9.40 12.26
C THR A 165 81.75 10.71 12.41
N LYS A 166 81.07 11.86 12.46
CA LYS A 166 81.70 13.17 12.62
C LYS A 166 82.20 13.44 14.04
N LEU A 167 81.46 13.00 15.06
CA LEU A 167 81.91 13.05 16.45
C LEU A 167 83.22 12.28 16.66
N ARG A 168 83.44 11.18 15.94
CA ARG A 168 84.71 10.41 15.99
C ARG A 168 85.89 11.11 15.30
N GLN A 169 85.64 12.03 14.37
CA GLN A 169 86.67 12.67 13.54
C GLN A 169 87.11 14.05 14.05
N ILE A 170 86.24 14.78 14.75
CA ILE A 170 86.46 16.17 15.16
C ILE A 170 86.98 16.22 16.60
N LYS A 171 88.04 17.01 16.84
CA LYS A 171 88.64 17.23 18.17
C LYS A 171 88.20 18.54 18.85
N ASP A 172 87.38 19.35 18.18
CA ASP A 172 86.89 20.64 18.69
C ASP A 172 85.68 20.43 19.63
N GLU A 173 85.87 20.72 20.91
CA GLU A 173 84.83 20.59 21.97
C GLU A 173 83.57 21.41 21.70
N ARG A 174 83.67 22.59 21.07
CA ARG A 174 82.50 23.44 20.78
C ARG A 174 81.61 22.79 19.73
N ILE A 175 82.21 22.13 18.75
CA ILE A 175 81.50 21.42 17.68
C ILE A 175 80.89 20.12 18.24
N ILE A 176 81.63 19.40 19.08
CA ILE A 176 81.14 18.20 19.78
C ILE A 176 79.89 18.52 20.62
N THR A 177 79.92 19.60 21.40
CA THR A 177 78.78 20.02 22.24
C THR A 177 77.54 20.35 21.38
N ARG A 178 77.73 21.05 20.25
CA ARG A 178 76.64 21.38 19.32
C ARG A 178 76.08 20.15 18.62
N LEU A 179 76.92 19.20 18.23
CA LEU A 179 76.51 17.94 17.60
C LEU A 179 75.76 17.03 18.58
N ASN A 180 76.19 16.95 19.84
CA ASN A 180 75.47 16.21 20.88
C ASN A 180 74.10 16.83 21.18
N LYS A 181 74.01 18.16 21.25
CA LYS A 181 72.73 18.87 21.37
C LYS A 181 71.81 18.55 20.18
N PHE A 182 72.34 18.62 18.96
CA PHE A 182 71.59 18.29 17.75
C PHE A 182 71.12 16.83 17.72
N LYS A 183 71.94 15.89 18.22
CA LYS A 183 71.55 14.48 18.36
C LYS A 183 70.37 14.29 19.32
N SER A 184 70.40 14.97 20.47
CA SER A 184 69.28 14.97 21.43
C SER A 184 68.00 15.58 20.82
N ASP A 185 68.11 16.69 20.09
CA ASP A 185 66.97 17.32 19.42
C ASP A 185 66.36 16.37 18.36
N LEU A 186 67.21 15.59 17.68
CA LEU A 186 66.80 14.62 16.66
C LEU A 186 66.07 13.40 17.27
N ASP A 187 66.46 12.97 18.47
CA ASP A 187 65.74 11.92 19.22
C ASP A 187 64.35 12.40 19.67
N VAL A 188 64.24 13.63 20.18
CA VAL A 188 62.95 14.23 20.56
C VAL A 188 62.02 14.35 19.35
N LYS A 189 62.57 14.81 18.20
CA LYS A 189 61.81 14.91 16.94
C LYS A 189 61.40 13.54 16.39
N SER A 190 62.22 12.51 16.54
CA SER A 190 61.87 11.12 16.18
C SER A 190 60.60 10.65 16.88
N ILE A 191 60.54 10.84 18.20
CA ILE A 191 59.39 10.46 19.02
C ILE A 191 58.15 11.28 18.60
N HIS A 192 58.32 12.58 18.35
CA HIS A 192 57.23 13.44 17.89
C HIS A 192 56.65 12.99 16.54
N TYR A 193 57.48 12.60 15.57
CA TYR A 193 56.97 12.14 14.27
C TYR A 193 56.25 10.79 14.36
N LYS A 194 56.73 9.87 15.21
CA LYS A 194 56.00 8.62 15.48
C LYS A 194 54.62 8.89 16.09
N ASN A 195 54.52 9.85 17.01
CA ASN A 195 53.24 10.23 17.61
C ASN A 195 52.28 10.89 16.61
N LEU A 196 52.78 11.68 15.65
CA LEU A 196 51.95 12.25 14.59
C LEU A 196 51.39 11.15 13.67
N ILE A 197 52.16 10.12 13.35
CA ILE A 197 51.69 8.99 12.53
C ILE A 197 50.60 8.20 13.25
N THR A 198 50.69 8.05 14.57
CA THR A 198 49.64 7.35 15.34
C THR A 198 48.30 8.08 15.35
N GLN A 199 48.29 9.40 15.11
CA GLN A 199 47.07 10.22 15.05
C GLN A 199 46.27 10.04 13.73
N ILE A 200 46.83 9.36 12.73
CA ILE A 200 46.12 9.05 11.49
C ILE A 200 45.10 7.94 11.79
N GLU A 201 43.85 8.31 12.03
CA GLU A 201 42.77 7.35 12.33
C GLU A 201 41.79 7.23 11.16
N ARG A 202 40.99 6.16 11.18
CA ARG A 202 39.96 5.94 10.16
C ARG A 202 38.85 6.97 10.37
N ASP A 203 38.46 7.61 9.27
CA ASP A 203 37.29 8.50 9.19
C ASP A 203 36.40 8.05 8.04
N GLU A 204 35.08 8.06 8.26
CA GLU A 204 34.06 7.66 7.28
C GLU A 204 34.08 8.57 6.03
N ASN A 205 34.54 9.81 6.16
CA ASN A 205 34.62 10.78 5.06
C ASN A 205 35.96 10.77 4.31
N LEU A 206 36.84 9.79 4.55
CA LEU A 206 38.20 9.73 3.99
C LEU A 206 39.07 10.97 4.32
N GLY A 207 38.70 11.76 5.35
CA GLY A 207 39.45 12.96 5.76
C GLY A 207 40.91 12.65 6.13
N PHE A 208 41.14 11.45 6.67
CA PHE A 208 42.45 10.93 7.04
C PHE A 208 43.47 10.90 5.88
N VAL A 209 43.02 10.90 4.61
CA VAL A 209 43.91 10.97 3.44
C VAL A 209 44.59 12.33 3.37
N ASN A 210 43.82 13.41 3.60
CA ASN A 210 44.37 14.77 3.64
C ASN A 210 45.28 14.94 4.86
N ASP A 211 44.87 14.44 6.01
CA ASP A 211 45.69 14.46 7.24
C ASP A 211 47.02 13.71 7.02
N THR A 212 46.97 12.57 6.32
CA THR A 212 48.18 11.81 5.95
C THR A 212 49.11 12.64 5.07
N ILE A 213 48.58 13.32 4.05
CA ILE A 213 49.37 14.15 3.13
C ILE A 213 49.97 15.35 3.88
N GLU A 214 49.21 15.98 4.77
CA GLU A 214 49.68 17.10 5.58
C GLU A 214 50.78 16.67 6.56
N ILE A 215 50.55 15.57 7.29
CA ILE A 215 51.54 14.99 8.21
C ILE A 215 52.81 14.60 7.45
N TYR A 216 52.68 13.95 6.29
CA TYR A 216 53.83 13.61 5.45
C TYR A 216 54.61 14.84 5.00
N SER A 217 53.92 15.85 4.48
CA SER A 217 54.54 17.09 3.98
C SER A 217 55.26 17.82 5.12
N ARG A 218 54.59 17.93 6.27
CA ARG A 218 55.16 18.53 7.48
C ARG A 218 56.41 17.78 7.93
N ILE A 219 56.37 16.45 8.04
CA ILE A 219 57.53 15.63 8.43
C ILE A 219 58.67 15.80 7.42
N HIS A 220 58.37 15.82 6.12
CA HIS A 220 59.37 15.94 5.07
C HIS A 220 60.07 17.31 5.09
N GLU A 221 59.31 18.40 5.23
CA GLU A 221 59.85 19.76 5.37
C GLU A 221 60.73 19.89 6.62
N ASP A 222 60.27 19.35 7.74
CA ASP A 222 60.98 19.38 9.02
C ASP A 222 62.29 18.56 8.95
N LEU A 223 62.27 17.38 8.29
CA LEU A 223 63.47 16.57 8.01
C LEU A 223 64.45 17.30 7.08
N ALA A 224 63.97 17.99 6.05
CA ALA A 224 64.81 18.81 5.16
C ALA A 224 65.47 19.96 5.93
N SER A 225 64.71 20.63 6.81
CA SER A 225 65.21 21.67 7.72
C SER A 225 66.28 21.13 8.67
N LEU A 226 66.08 19.94 9.24
CA LEU A 226 67.07 19.26 10.08
C LEU A 226 68.36 18.96 9.33
N LYS A 227 68.28 18.48 8.07
CA LYS A 227 69.46 18.28 7.22
C LYS A 227 70.23 19.59 6.99
N VAL A 228 69.54 20.69 6.73
CA VAL A 228 70.17 22.02 6.56
C VAL A 228 70.81 22.51 7.87
N LYS A 229 70.13 22.35 9.01
CA LYS A 229 70.68 22.69 10.33
C LYS A 229 71.94 21.89 10.62
N PHE A 230 71.95 20.58 10.34
CA PHE A 230 73.14 19.74 10.45
C PHE A 230 74.30 20.28 9.61
N ILE A 231 74.08 20.58 8.33
CA ILE A 231 75.10 21.17 7.44
C ILE A 231 75.66 22.47 8.03
N ARG A 232 74.78 23.35 8.54
CA ARG A 232 75.19 24.60 9.19
C ARG A 232 75.96 24.38 10.49
N THR A 233 75.87 23.22 11.12
CA THR A 233 76.64 22.92 12.34
C THR A 233 78.07 22.46 12.02
N LEU A 234 78.35 22.06 10.77
CA LEU A 234 79.67 21.62 10.31
C LEU A 234 80.59 22.81 9.95
N ASN A 235 81.90 22.58 9.98
CA ASN A 235 82.93 23.55 9.54
C ASN A 235 82.88 23.81 8.02
N ILE A 236 83.31 25.00 7.57
CA ILE A 236 83.24 25.46 6.16
C ILE A 236 83.83 24.44 5.17
N SER A 237 84.97 23.83 5.53
CA SER A 237 85.65 22.83 4.68
C SER A 237 84.85 21.52 4.54
N ASP A 238 84.12 21.12 5.59
CA ASP A 238 83.23 19.95 5.58
C ASP A 238 81.89 20.25 4.87
N ARG A 239 81.39 21.49 4.95
CA ARG A 239 80.21 21.94 4.19
C ARG A 239 80.43 21.83 2.69
N LEU A 240 81.62 22.20 2.21
CA LEU A 240 82.02 22.10 0.80
C LEU A 240 82.06 20.64 0.29
N LYS A 241 82.60 19.71 1.10
CA LYS A 241 82.62 18.28 0.75
C LYS A 241 81.22 17.68 0.67
N LEU A 242 80.30 18.10 1.54
CA LEU A 242 78.92 17.61 1.54
C LEU A 242 78.09 18.19 0.38
N TYR A 243 78.27 19.47 0.05
CA TYR A 243 77.66 20.08 -1.14
C TYR A 243 78.07 19.39 -2.44
N ASN A 244 79.34 19.00 -2.56
CA ASN A 244 79.84 18.25 -3.71
C ASN A 244 79.25 16.83 -3.79
N ALA A 245 79.02 16.18 -2.64
CA ALA A 245 78.37 14.86 -2.59
C ALA A 245 76.87 14.93 -2.95
N VAL A 246 76.15 15.96 -2.48
CA VAL A 246 74.72 16.18 -2.80
C VAL A 246 74.52 16.51 -4.28
N ASN A 247 75.40 17.32 -4.87
CA ASN A 247 75.37 17.61 -6.31
C ASN A 247 75.67 16.34 -7.16
N GLN A 248 76.51 15.43 -6.67
CA GLN A 248 76.75 14.14 -7.33
C GLN A 248 75.58 13.16 -7.21
N GLU A 249 74.84 13.14 -6.09
CA GLU A 249 73.61 12.33 -5.97
C GLU A 249 72.46 12.89 -6.82
N GLN A 250 72.29 14.22 -6.89
CA GLN A 250 71.32 14.85 -7.79
C GLN A 250 71.64 14.59 -9.27
N ALA A 251 72.92 14.54 -9.65
CA ALA A 251 73.34 14.16 -11.00
C ALA A 251 73.04 12.68 -11.30
N LYS A 252 73.19 11.78 -10.32
CA LYS A 252 72.86 10.35 -10.46
C LYS A 252 71.35 10.07 -10.46
N SER A 253 70.56 10.78 -9.65
CA SER A 253 69.09 10.66 -9.67
C SER A 253 68.47 11.34 -10.90
N GLY A 254 69.09 12.41 -11.40
CA GLY A 254 68.73 13.06 -12.66
C GLY A 254 68.89 12.13 -13.88
N LEU A 255 69.91 11.28 -13.89
CA LEU A 255 70.13 10.25 -14.92
C LEU A 255 69.18 9.05 -14.80
N ALA A 256 68.76 8.68 -13.58
CA ALA A 256 67.75 7.63 -13.38
C ALA A 256 66.32 8.07 -13.79
N ASN A 257 66.01 9.36 -13.64
CA ASN A 257 64.71 9.94 -14.01
C ASN A 257 64.52 10.21 -15.52
N ILE A 258 65.51 9.89 -16.36
CA ILE A 258 65.41 9.99 -17.83
C ILE A 258 64.85 8.70 -18.47
N ARG A 259 64.66 7.62 -17.69
CA ARG A 259 64.22 6.32 -18.24
C ARG A 259 62.73 5.99 -18.16
N ASN A 260 61.92 6.84 -17.53
CA ASN A 260 60.46 6.72 -17.59
C ASN A 260 59.91 7.91 -18.36
N PRO A 261 59.12 7.70 -19.43
CA PRO A 261 58.49 8.82 -20.13
C PRO A 261 57.54 9.49 -19.14
N LYS A 262 57.85 10.73 -18.76
CA LYS A 262 56.89 11.55 -18.02
C LYS A 262 55.61 11.62 -18.86
N PRO A 263 54.43 11.29 -18.31
CA PRO A 263 53.20 11.61 -18.99
C PRO A 263 53.22 13.12 -19.24
N SER A 264 53.00 13.51 -20.49
CA SER A 264 52.94 14.92 -20.86
C SER A 264 51.91 15.62 -19.97
N TYR A 265 52.18 16.86 -19.55
CA TYR A 265 51.21 17.68 -18.81
C TYR A 265 49.82 17.68 -19.50
N ALA A 266 49.82 17.61 -20.83
CA ALA A 266 48.62 17.46 -21.65
C ALA A 266 47.84 16.14 -21.41
N GLN A 267 48.53 15.03 -21.13
CA GLN A 267 47.89 13.73 -20.84
C GLN A 267 47.28 13.69 -19.44
N VAL A 268 47.89 14.39 -18.47
CA VAL A 268 47.34 14.51 -17.10
C VAL A 268 46.11 15.42 -17.11
N LEU A 269 46.16 16.54 -17.84
CA LEU A 269 45.01 17.43 -18.05
C LEU A 269 43.86 16.72 -18.77
N ALA A 270 44.14 15.96 -19.84
CA ALA A 270 43.11 15.21 -20.56
C ALA A 270 42.42 14.16 -19.66
N LYS A 271 43.17 13.48 -18.79
CA LYS A 271 42.58 12.55 -17.80
C LYS A 271 41.78 13.26 -16.71
N LEU A 272 42.19 14.47 -16.33
CA LEU A 272 41.45 15.28 -15.35
C LEU A 272 40.12 15.76 -15.95
N GLU A 273 40.11 16.26 -17.18
CA GLU A 273 38.90 16.65 -17.91
C GLU A 273 37.96 15.46 -18.16
N GLU A 274 38.52 14.28 -18.45
CA GLU A 274 37.73 13.05 -18.59
C GLU A 274 37.13 12.63 -17.24
N SER A 275 37.88 12.72 -16.15
CA SER A 275 37.39 12.47 -14.79
C SER A 275 36.29 13.45 -14.38
N GLU A 276 36.43 14.74 -14.69
CA GLU A 276 35.41 15.75 -14.43
C GLU A 276 34.14 15.51 -15.24
N ARG A 277 34.27 15.11 -16.52
CA ARG A 277 33.12 14.71 -17.34
C ARG A 277 32.41 13.48 -16.80
N VAL A 278 33.16 12.48 -16.33
CA VAL A 278 32.58 11.28 -15.69
C VAL A 278 31.91 11.65 -14.38
N ALA A 279 32.53 12.51 -13.56
CA ALA A 279 31.94 13.00 -12.31
C ALA A 279 30.64 13.77 -12.56
N ALA A 280 30.60 14.67 -13.53
CA ALA A 280 29.39 15.41 -13.91
C ALA A 280 28.28 14.48 -14.42
N LYS A 281 28.64 13.45 -15.21
CA LYS A 281 27.68 12.44 -15.69
C LYS A 281 27.13 11.59 -14.54
N ASN A 282 27.98 11.21 -13.58
CA ASN A 282 27.58 10.48 -12.39
C ASN A 282 26.71 11.34 -11.47
N GLU A 283 27.01 12.62 -11.30
CA GLU A 283 26.19 13.56 -10.53
C GLU A 283 24.79 13.71 -11.15
N GLN A 284 24.71 13.80 -12.48
CA GLN A 284 23.44 13.83 -13.20
C GLN A 284 22.67 12.52 -13.08
N TYR A 285 23.37 11.37 -13.11
CA TYR A 285 22.76 10.06 -12.85
C TYR A 285 22.20 9.96 -11.44
N ILE A 286 22.96 10.39 -10.42
CA ILE A 286 22.52 10.41 -9.02
C ILE A 286 21.28 11.31 -8.86
N LYS A 287 21.27 12.51 -9.46
CA LYS A 287 20.10 13.39 -9.44
C LYS A 287 18.85 12.74 -10.06
N ASN A 288 19.01 11.99 -11.15
CA ASN A 288 17.89 11.27 -11.76
C ASN A 288 17.38 10.14 -10.86
N VAL A 289 18.27 9.39 -10.21
CA VAL A 289 17.90 8.32 -9.27
C VAL A 289 17.16 8.89 -8.05
N ILE A 290 17.62 10.03 -7.51
CA ILE A 290 16.92 10.72 -6.41
C ILE A 290 15.51 11.13 -6.84
N ALA A 291 15.36 11.74 -8.02
CA ALA A 291 14.05 12.14 -8.53
C ALA A 291 13.10 10.95 -8.77
N GLU A 292 13.62 9.81 -9.23
CA GLU A 292 12.83 8.57 -9.35
C GLU A 292 12.41 8.01 -7.99
N LEU A 293 13.28 8.06 -6.99
CA LEU A 293 12.99 7.66 -5.61
C LEU A 293 11.91 8.54 -4.98
N GLU A 294 12.02 9.87 -5.10
CA GLU A 294 11.02 10.81 -4.59
C GLU A 294 9.64 10.54 -5.21
N LYS A 295 9.59 10.30 -6.53
CA LYS A 295 8.35 9.97 -7.23
C LYS A 295 7.78 8.62 -6.81
N ALA A 296 8.63 7.63 -6.51
CA ALA A 296 8.20 6.34 -5.99
C ALA A 296 7.64 6.48 -4.56
N MET A 297 8.26 7.28 -3.72
CA MET A 297 7.77 7.58 -2.37
C MET A 297 6.42 8.30 -2.39
N GLU A 298 6.22 9.27 -3.29
CA GLU A 298 4.95 9.97 -3.43
C GLU A 298 3.83 9.00 -3.86
N ARG A 299 4.10 8.09 -4.81
CA ARG A 299 3.15 7.05 -5.20
C ARG A 299 2.83 6.10 -4.05
N LEU A 300 3.82 5.77 -3.23
CA LEU A 300 3.62 4.90 -2.07
C LEU A 300 2.70 5.58 -1.04
N ALA A 301 2.94 6.86 -0.75
CA ALA A 301 2.08 7.65 0.13
C ALA A 301 0.63 7.74 -0.39
N GLN A 302 0.44 7.99 -1.70
CA GLN A 302 -0.89 7.99 -2.33
C GLN A 302 -1.60 6.64 -2.18
N LYS A 303 -0.86 5.53 -2.38
CA LYS A 303 -1.42 4.19 -2.22
C LYS A 303 -1.75 3.84 -0.77
N GLU A 304 -0.96 4.30 0.18
CA GLU A 304 -1.29 4.17 1.60
C GLU A 304 -2.56 4.93 1.97
N GLU A 305 -2.75 6.13 1.41
CA GLU A 305 -3.96 6.92 1.60
C GLU A 305 -5.19 6.23 0.99
N GLU A 306 -5.08 5.68 -0.23
CA GLU A 306 -6.12 4.85 -0.85
C GLU A 306 -6.47 3.62 0.01
N ILE A 307 -5.45 2.90 0.51
CA ILE A 307 -5.65 1.73 1.39
C ILE A 307 -6.34 2.15 2.69
N LYS A 308 -5.97 3.30 3.26
CA LYS A 308 -6.60 3.83 4.46
C LYS A 308 -8.06 4.19 4.20
N ALA A 309 -8.38 4.76 3.04
CA ALA A 309 -9.76 5.03 2.64
C ALA A 309 -10.58 3.75 2.46
N LEU A 310 -10.02 2.71 1.84
CA LEU A 310 -10.68 1.42 1.61
C LEU A 310 -10.88 0.60 2.91
N LYS A 311 -10.04 0.82 3.91
CA LYS A 311 -10.16 0.18 5.23
C LYS A 311 -11.22 0.82 6.12
N ARG A 312 -11.76 1.98 5.76
CA ARG A 312 -12.84 2.60 6.54
C ARG A 312 -14.09 1.73 6.52
N PRO A 313 -14.91 1.80 7.58
CA PRO A 313 -16.20 1.15 7.59
C PRO A 313 -17.13 1.70 6.50
N GLN A 314 -18.07 0.88 6.06
CA GLN A 314 -19.07 1.27 5.08
C GLN A 314 -20.21 2.04 5.73
N TYR A 315 -20.26 3.35 5.46
CA TYR A 315 -21.32 4.26 5.89
C TYR A 315 -22.47 4.34 4.86
N TRP A 316 -23.65 4.76 5.32
CA TRP A 316 -24.68 5.27 4.41
C TRP A 316 -24.22 6.62 3.88
N SER A 317 -23.89 6.70 2.58
CA SER A 317 -23.26 7.88 1.98
C SER A 317 -24.13 9.14 2.02
N THR A 318 -25.45 8.97 2.02
CA THR A 318 -26.45 10.04 2.12
C THR A 318 -27.60 9.55 2.99
N PRO A 319 -27.49 9.64 4.33
CA PRO A 319 -28.56 9.23 5.23
C PRO A 319 -29.71 10.23 5.11
N THR A 320 -30.86 9.80 4.58
CA THR A 320 -32.05 10.66 4.43
C THR A 320 -33.05 10.48 5.56
N ARG A 321 -32.87 9.43 6.38
CA ARG A 321 -33.74 9.06 7.48
C ARG A 321 -32.94 8.96 8.79
N ASP A 322 -33.60 9.23 9.91
CA ASP A 322 -32.96 9.31 11.23
C ASP A 322 -32.32 7.99 11.68
N ASP A 323 -32.89 6.85 11.27
CA ASP A 323 -32.33 5.51 11.51
C ASP A 323 -30.97 5.32 10.82
N GLN A 324 -30.80 5.87 9.63
CA GLN A 324 -29.53 5.81 8.88
C GLN A 324 -28.49 6.76 9.46
N TRP A 325 -28.91 7.93 9.94
CA TRP A 325 -28.04 8.86 10.67
C TRP A 325 -27.52 8.22 11.95
N LEU A 326 -28.42 7.62 12.73
CA LEU A 326 -28.06 6.91 13.95
C LEU A 326 -27.13 5.73 13.68
N ALA A 327 -27.36 4.97 12.61
CA ALA A 327 -26.48 3.89 12.22
C ALA A 327 -25.08 4.38 11.84
N ASN A 328 -24.96 5.51 11.12
CA ASN A 328 -23.66 6.16 10.86
C ASN A 328 -22.96 6.63 12.13
N ILE A 329 -23.70 7.15 13.12
CA ILE A 329 -23.15 7.55 14.43
C ILE A 329 -22.56 6.33 15.16
N ILE A 330 -23.29 5.21 15.17
CA ILE A 330 -22.83 3.95 15.78
C ILE A 330 -21.56 3.47 15.09
N ILE A 331 -21.53 3.42 13.75
CA ILE A 331 -20.36 3.02 12.97
C ILE A 331 -19.17 3.92 13.29
N GLY A 332 -19.36 5.24 13.28
CA GLY A 332 -18.28 6.20 13.53
C GLY A 332 -17.72 6.12 14.95
N TYR A 333 -18.57 5.86 15.95
CA TYR A 333 -18.12 5.66 17.32
C TYR A 333 -17.23 4.42 17.45
N PHE A 334 -17.64 3.30 16.86
CA PHE A 334 -16.85 2.07 16.92
C PHE A 334 -15.59 2.11 16.02
N GLU A 335 -15.60 2.86 14.92
CA GLU A 335 -14.41 3.12 14.11
C GLU A 335 -13.29 3.75 14.96
N GLN A 336 -13.62 4.71 15.82
CA GLN A 336 -12.66 5.36 16.73
C GLN A 336 -12.07 4.39 17.76
N LEU A 337 -12.82 3.35 18.13
CA LEU A 337 -12.37 2.27 19.01
C LEU A 337 -11.62 1.16 18.28
N GLY A 338 -11.43 1.29 16.96
CA GLY A 338 -10.77 0.30 16.12
C GLY A 338 -11.62 -0.93 15.79
N ILE A 339 -12.94 -0.83 15.96
CA ILE A 339 -13.91 -1.88 15.63
C ILE A 339 -14.61 -1.48 14.33
N ILE A 340 -14.55 -2.35 13.32
CA ILE A 340 -15.18 -2.11 12.01
C ILE A 340 -16.60 -2.67 12.05
N LEU A 341 -17.59 -1.78 11.98
CA LEU A 341 -18.99 -2.13 11.76
C LEU A 341 -19.40 -1.62 10.38
N ASP A 342 -19.60 -2.51 9.42
CA ASP A 342 -20.06 -2.14 8.09
C ASP A 342 -21.59 -2.16 8.05
N ARG A 343 -22.22 -1.19 7.39
CA ARG A 343 -23.67 -1.21 7.19
C ARG A 343 -24.12 -2.48 6.46
N ALA A 344 -25.21 -3.09 6.91
CA ALA A 344 -25.90 -4.15 6.16
C ALA A 344 -27.24 -3.63 5.62
N TYR A 345 -28.26 -3.57 6.48
CA TYR A 345 -29.57 -3.03 6.18
C TYR A 345 -30.25 -2.55 7.47
N ASN A 346 -31.46 -2.02 7.35
CA ASN A 346 -32.26 -1.64 8.49
C ASN A 346 -33.76 -1.87 8.27
N ASP A 347 -34.42 -2.37 9.30
CA ASP A 347 -35.86 -2.57 9.34
C ASP A 347 -36.48 -1.36 10.04
N TYR A 348 -37.01 -0.44 9.26
CA TYR A 348 -37.53 0.84 9.75
C TYR A 348 -39.04 0.82 9.91
N GLU A 349 -39.51 1.16 11.12
CA GLU A 349 -40.92 1.24 11.49
C GLU A 349 -41.24 2.62 12.07
N GLN A 350 -40.94 3.69 11.33
CA GLN A 350 -41.25 5.09 11.63
C GLN A 350 -40.64 5.65 12.93
N TRP A 351 -41.06 5.17 14.09
CA TRP A 351 -40.58 5.59 15.42
C TRP A 351 -39.47 4.70 15.97
N GLN A 352 -39.27 3.52 15.38
CA GLN A 352 -38.25 2.56 15.79
C GLN A 352 -37.57 1.94 14.57
N ALA A 353 -36.37 1.40 14.77
CA ALA A 353 -35.65 0.66 13.76
C ALA A 353 -34.82 -0.47 14.37
N THR A 354 -34.65 -1.55 13.61
CA THR A 354 -33.59 -2.53 13.86
C THR A 354 -32.48 -2.29 12.85
N LEU A 355 -31.29 -1.98 13.33
CA LEU A 355 -30.11 -1.70 12.51
C LEU A 355 -29.23 -2.94 12.47
N TYR A 356 -28.77 -3.35 11.28
CA TYR A 356 -27.92 -4.53 11.11
C TYR A 356 -26.55 -4.14 10.55
N PHE A 357 -25.51 -4.79 11.07
CA PHE A 357 -24.11 -4.52 10.76
C PHE A 357 -23.33 -5.81 10.45
N HIS A 358 -22.44 -5.73 9.47
CA HIS A 358 -21.39 -6.71 9.21
C HIS A 358 -20.20 -6.47 10.15
N ILE A 359 -19.63 -7.54 10.68
CA ILE A 359 -18.51 -7.52 11.65
C ILE A 359 -17.33 -8.40 11.22
N ASP A 360 -17.41 -9.01 10.04
CA ASP A 360 -16.49 -10.00 9.46
C ASP A 360 -15.11 -9.44 9.12
N ARG A 361 -15.00 -8.12 8.89
CA ARG A 361 -13.72 -7.45 8.57
C ARG A 361 -12.81 -7.18 9.78
N ASN A 362 -13.24 -7.54 10.99
CA ASN A 362 -12.42 -7.39 12.19
C ASN A 362 -11.37 -8.51 12.29
N ARG A 363 -10.17 -8.19 12.80
CA ARG A 363 -9.09 -9.18 13.02
C ARG A 363 -9.41 -10.21 14.10
N ARG A 364 -10.30 -9.85 15.03
CA ARG A 364 -10.77 -10.69 16.13
C ARG A 364 -12.29 -10.80 16.04
N LEU A 365 -12.83 -11.88 16.59
CA LEU A 365 -14.27 -12.03 16.75
C LEU A 365 -14.79 -10.94 17.71
N ILE A 366 -15.78 -10.18 17.26
CA ILE A 366 -16.47 -9.17 18.06
C ILE A 366 -17.77 -9.77 18.58
N THR A 367 -17.96 -9.74 19.90
CA THR A 367 -19.19 -10.27 20.51
C THR A 367 -20.19 -9.15 20.81
N ALA A 368 -21.47 -9.50 20.94
CA ALA A 368 -22.50 -8.55 21.37
C ALA A 368 -22.17 -7.93 22.74
N LYS A 369 -21.53 -8.70 23.63
CA LYS A 369 -21.10 -8.19 24.94
C LYS A 369 -20.09 -7.05 24.80
N ASP A 370 -19.11 -7.19 23.91
CA ASP A 370 -18.09 -6.16 23.65
C ASP A 370 -18.72 -4.84 23.20
N LEU A 371 -19.80 -4.90 22.41
CA LEU A 371 -20.51 -3.70 21.94
C LEU A 371 -21.45 -3.12 23.01
N ASN A 372 -22.09 -3.99 23.80
CA ASN A 372 -23.05 -3.60 24.84
C ASN A 372 -22.40 -2.87 26.04
N GLU A 373 -21.09 -3.00 26.24
CA GLU A 373 -20.33 -2.18 27.19
C GLU A 373 -20.41 -0.68 26.85
N HIS A 374 -20.65 -0.34 25.57
CA HIS A 374 -20.73 1.02 25.08
C HIS A 374 -22.15 1.54 24.85
N SER A 375 -23.18 0.74 25.11
CA SER A 375 -24.58 1.10 24.85
C SER A 375 -25.02 2.44 25.44
N GLN A 376 -24.53 2.78 26.64
CA GLN A 376 -24.87 4.05 27.29
C GLN A 376 -24.27 5.26 26.57
N ASN A 377 -23.07 5.12 26.00
CA ASN A 377 -22.43 6.19 25.23
C ASN A 377 -23.15 6.38 23.89
N ILE A 378 -23.60 5.29 23.28
CA ILE A 378 -24.36 5.31 22.03
C ILE A 378 -25.73 5.94 22.24
N GLU A 379 -26.40 5.65 23.35
CA GLU A 379 -27.66 6.30 23.74
C GLU A 379 -27.51 7.82 23.79
N GLN A 380 -26.43 8.31 24.42
CA GLN A 380 -26.15 9.74 24.54
C GLN A 380 -25.75 10.39 23.21
N LEU A 381 -24.95 9.71 22.39
CA LEU A 381 -24.47 10.24 21.10
C LEU A 381 -25.55 10.22 20.03
N GLY A 382 -26.39 9.18 20.04
CA GLY A 382 -27.46 8.96 19.08
C GLY A 382 -28.81 9.58 19.47
N TYR A 383 -28.93 10.12 20.69
CA TYR A 383 -30.18 10.64 21.27
C TYR A 383 -31.35 9.64 21.17
N THR A 384 -31.08 8.35 21.37
CA THR A 384 -32.12 7.31 21.32
C THR A 384 -32.98 7.35 22.58
N LEU A 385 -34.26 7.00 22.46
CA LEU A 385 -35.20 6.96 23.59
C LEU A 385 -35.09 5.68 24.43
N ASN A 386 -34.36 4.70 23.93
CA ASN A 386 -34.01 3.46 24.63
C ASN A 386 -32.48 3.33 24.70
N ARG A 387 -32.01 2.52 25.64
CA ARG A 387 -30.62 2.05 25.64
C ARG A 387 -30.43 1.00 24.54
N PRO A 388 -29.59 1.23 23.52
CA PRO A 388 -29.40 0.27 22.43
C PRO A 388 -28.76 -1.02 22.93
N GLU A 389 -29.34 -2.17 22.59
CA GLU A 389 -28.81 -3.49 22.96
C GLU A 389 -28.47 -4.29 21.69
N PHE A 390 -27.18 -4.57 21.50
CA PHE A 390 -26.64 -5.35 20.42
C PHE A 390 -26.89 -6.85 20.64
N LYS A 391 -27.27 -7.54 19.58
CA LYS A 391 -27.49 -9.00 19.55
C LYS A 391 -26.89 -9.55 18.26
N PHE A 392 -26.30 -10.74 18.34
CA PHE A 392 -25.85 -11.43 17.14
C PHE A 392 -27.00 -12.27 16.61
N ASP A 393 -27.45 -11.96 15.40
CA ASP A 393 -28.41 -12.77 14.68
C ASP A 393 -27.66 -13.88 13.92
N SER A 394 -27.76 -15.10 14.42
CA SER A 394 -27.10 -16.26 13.83
C SER A 394 -27.69 -16.70 12.49
N GLU A 395 -28.94 -16.35 12.18
CA GLU A 395 -29.58 -16.73 10.93
C GLU A 395 -29.09 -15.86 9.77
N SER A 396 -28.99 -14.55 10.01
CA SER A 396 -28.45 -13.60 9.02
C SER A 396 -26.93 -13.45 9.09
N GLY A 397 -26.28 -13.87 10.18
CA GLY A 397 -24.85 -13.70 10.42
C GLY A 397 -24.46 -12.24 10.71
N LEU A 398 -25.41 -11.42 11.19
CA LEU A 398 -25.24 -9.99 11.39
C LEU A 398 -25.32 -9.60 12.87
N MET A 399 -24.69 -8.49 13.21
CA MET A 399 -24.93 -7.83 14.49
C MET A 399 -26.13 -6.90 14.33
N SER A 400 -27.17 -7.10 15.12
CA SER A 400 -28.37 -6.27 15.14
C SER A 400 -28.45 -5.43 16.40
N VAL A 401 -29.08 -4.26 16.30
CA VAL A 401 -29.41 -3.42 17.45
C VAL A 401 -30.77 -2.78 17.22
N TRP A 402 -31.63 -2.88 18.22
CA TRP A 402 -32.94 -2.23 18.20
C TRP A 402 -32.84 -0.83 18.83
N VAL A 403 -33.37 0.15 18.13
CA VAL A 403 -33.31 1.57 18.52
C VAL A 403 -34.68 2.23 18.36
N GLN A 404 -35.05 3.00 19.37
CA GLN A 404 -36.24 3.84 19.38
C GLN A 404 -35.81 5.28 19.15
N ILE A 405 -36.24 5.82 18.02
CA ILE A 405 -35.81 7.12 17.48
C ILE A 405 -36.81 8.20 17.88
N ALA A 406 -38.10 7.85 17.93
CA ALA A 406 -39.17 8.76 18.33
C ALA A 406 -40.20 8.06 19.24
N SER A 407 -41.00 8.86 19.94
CA SER A 407 -42.14 8.33 20.69
C SER A 407 -43.27 7.96 19.74
N ASP A 408 -43.88 6.79 19.95
CA ASP A 408 -45.12 6.43 19.25
C ASP A 408 -46.23 7.43 19.61
N PRO A 409 -46.85 8.12 18.63
CA PRO A 409 -47.94 9.05 18.88
C PRO A 409 -49.18 8.42 19.55
N ALA A 410 -49.37 7.09 19.45
CA ALA A 410 -50.44 6.37 20.15
C ALA A 410 -50.15 6.13 21.65
N GLN A 411 -48.89 6.27 22.08
CA GLN A 411 -48.49 6.20 23.49
C GLN A 411 -48.41 7.59 24.16
N LYS A 412 -49.14 8.60 23.66
CA LYS A 412 -49.25 9.90 24.34
C LYS A 412 -49.92 9.76 25.71
N ILE A 413 -49.08 9.69 26.74
CA ILE A 413 -49.19 10.32 28.07
C ILE A 413 -50.62 10.35 28.63
N ILE A 414 -50.98 9.37 29.46
CA ILE A 414 -52.01 9.57 30.48
C ILE A 414 -51.45 10.63 31.45
N PRO A 415 -52.04 11.82 31.57
CA PRO A 415 -51.59 12.78 32.57
C PRO A 415 -51.83 12.17 33.95
N PHE A 416 -50.76 12.08 34.75
CA PHE A 416 -50.81 11.81 36.17
C PHE A 416 -51.67 12.91 36.84
N ILE A 417 -52.97 12.66 37.01
CA ILE A 417 -53.79 13.45 37.92
C ILE A 417 -53.42 12.99 39.33
N ARG A 418 -52.60 13.81 40.00
CA ARG A 418 -52.41 13.74 41.46
C ARG A 418 -53.74 14.08 42.11
N ILE A 419 -54.51 13.06 42.51
CA ILE A 419 -55.60 13.26 43.47
C ILE A 419 -54.91 13.45 44.83
N ALA A 420 -54.77 14.71 45.25
CA ALA A 420 -54.58 15.01 46.66
C ALA A 420 -55.91 14.68 47.36
N ARG A 421 -55.89 13.69 48.26
CA ARG A 421 -56.90 13.54 49.30
C ARG A 421 -56.40 14.30 50.51
N ASP A 422 -57.12 15.36 50.88
CA ASP A 422 -57.26 15.77 52.27
C ASP A 422 -58.18 14.78 53.01
#